data_AF-I6QU27-F1
#
_entry.id   AF-I6QU27-F1
#
_cell.length_a   1.000
_cell.length_b   1.000
_cell.length_c   1.000
_cell.angle_alpha   90.00
_cell.angle_beta   90.00
_cell.angle_gamma   90.00
#
_symmetry.space_group_name_H-M   'P 1'
#
loop_
_entity.id
_entity.type
_entity.pdbx_description
1 polymer ?
#
loop_
_entity_poly.entity_id
_entity_poly.type
_entity_poly.pdbx_seq_one_letter_code
_entity_poly.pdbx_strand_id
1 'polypeptide(L)'
;MSKLIDFLNRIKCRHVACLFVMYLIFLPFQPWVIAEITTPIRKKMIEEDAIQIYVQPDEWRRLRGITSVATASTPPLEWYFLWEVEHSDIMFPQTIVFENRVYNARFIDPKTKILLYNNDETKERKRFGGCIFASRYYLYYDPLIHKIIASVRDVFALSPNYLSGGYNMADEDFNNQSRLRKFLQQNYNF
;
A
#
# COMPACT_ATOMS: atom_id res chain seq x y z
N MET A 1 -45.41 7.14 -46.19
CA MET A 1 -44.22 7.74 -45.56
C MET A 1 -44.29 7.82 -44.03
N SER A 2 -45.42 8.13 -43.39
CA SER A 2 -45.46 8.26 -41.91
C SER A 2 -45.14 6.97 -41.15
N LYS A 3 -45.68 5.81 -41.57
CA LYS A 3 -45.45 4.52 -40.88
C LYS A 3 -43.98 4.10 -40.80
N LEU A 4 -43.16 4.44 -41.80
CA LEU A 4 -41.72 4.14 -41.82
C LEU A 4 -40.96 5.05 -40.85
N ILE A 5 -41.33 6.33 -40.80
CA ILE A 5 -40.74 7.32 -39.88
C ILE A 5 -41.10 6.98 -38.43
N ASP A 6 -42.35 6.58 -38.17
CA ASP A 6 -42.82 6.14 -36.84
C ASP A 6 -42.12 4.86 -36.38
N PHE A 7 -41.88 3.92 -37.30
CA PHE A 7 -41.13 2.69 -37.03
C PHE A 7 -39.66 2.99 -36.69
N LEU A 8 -39.00 3.84 -37.49
CA LEU A 8 -37.61 4.25 -37.24
C LEU A 8 -37.47 5.05 -35.93
N ASN A 9 -38.44 5.89 -35.58
CA ASN A 9 -38.46 6.62 -34.32
C ASN A 9 -38.69 5.70 -33.12
N ARG A 10 -39.57 4.69 -33.22
CA ARG A 10 -39.72 3.65 -32.18
C ARG A 10 -38.44 2.86 -31.95
N ILE A 11 -37.73 2.50 -33.02
CA ILE A 11 -36.44 1.81 -32.93
C ILE A 11 -35.43 2.71 -32.23
N LYS A 12 -35.28 3.97 -32.65
CA LYS A 12 -34.35 4.93 -32.01
C LYS A 12 -34.67 5.13 -30.52
N CYS A 13 -35.94 5.35 -30.16
CA CYS A 13 -36.36 5.48 -28.76
C CYS A 13 -36.07 4.22 -27.93
N ARG A 14 -36.26 3.02 -28.50
CA ARG A 14 -35.92 1.75 -27.83
C ARG A 14 -34.41 1.63 -27.60
N HIS A 15 -33.58 1.97 -28.58
CA HIS A 15 -32.12 1.92 -28.43
C HIS A 15 -31.62 2.93 -27.40
N VAL A 16 -32.16 4.15 -27.42
CA VAL A 16 -31.83 5.19 -26.42
C VAL A 16 -32.25 4.75 -25.01
N ALA A 17 -33.45 4.16 -24.87
CA ALA A 17 -33.90 3.62 -23.58
C ALA A 17 -33.02 2.45 -23.10
N CYS A 18 -32.62 1.55 -24.00
CA CYS A 18 -31.70 0.46 -23.66
C CYS A 18 -30.33 0.98 -23.20
N LEU A 19 -29.75 1.97 -23.90
CA LEU A 19 -28.49 2.59 -23.50
C LEU A 19 -28.61 3.27 -22.13
N PHE A 20 -29.72 3.96 -21.87
CA PHE A 20 -29.99 4.59 -20.57
C PHE A 20 -30.10 3.55 -19.45
N VAL A 21 -30.80 2.44 -19.68
CA VAL A 21 -30.89 1.34 -18.71
C VAL A 21 -29.53 0.69 -18.47
N MET A 22 -28.74 0.44 -19.51
CA MET A 22 -27.38 -0.09 -19.35
C MET A 22 -26.49 0.88 -18.55
N TYR A 23 -26.61 2.18 -18.80
CA TYR A 23 -25.88 3.20 -18.04
C TYR A 23 -26.28 3.19 -16.56
N LEU A 24 -27.58 3.13 -16.24
CA LEU A 24 -28.06 3.05 -14.86
C LEU A 24 -27.55 1.78 -14.14
N ILE A 25 -27.49 0.64 -14.84
CA ILE A 25 -26.91 -0.60 -14.30
C ILE A 25 -25.40 -0.46 -14.07
N PHE A 26 -24.71 0.35 -14.87
CA PHE A 26 -23.27 0.57 -14.76
C PHE A 26 -22.87 1.59 -13.67
N LEU A 27 -23.75 2.53 -13.32
CA LEU A 27 -23.47 3.58 -12.31
C LEU A 27 -22.86 3.05 -11.00
N PRO A 28 -23.36 1.97 -10.39
CA PRO A 28 -22.78 1.42 -9.16
C PRO A 28 -21.36 0.86 -9.35
N PHE A 29 -20.97 0.48 -10.56
CA PHE A 29 -19.65 -0.09 -10.86
C PHE A 29 -18.62 0.98 -11.26
N GLN A 30 -19.03 2.23 -11.49
CA GLN A 30 -18.12 3.33 -11.80
C GLN A 30 -17.01 3.53 -10.75
N PRO A 31 -17.26 3.45 -9.43
CA PRO A 31 -16.20 3.60 -8.44
C PRO A 31 -15.11 2.54 -8.58
N TRP A 32 -15.47 1.30 -8.96
CA TRP A 32 -14.49 0.24 -9.17
C TRP A 32 -13.61 0.55 -10.38
N VAL A 33 -14.21 0.93 -11.51
CA VAL A 33 -13.46 1.30 -12.73
C VAL A 33 -12.54 2.50 -12.48
N ILE A 34 -13.01 3.52 -11.75
CA ILE A 34 -12.19 4.68 -11.39
C ILE A 34 -11.01 4.23 -10.50
N ALA A 35 -11.23 3.36 -9.53
CA ALA A 35 -10.18 2.87 -8.64
C ALA A 35 -9.09 2.10 -9.41
N GLU A 36 -9.49 1.20 -10.31
CA GLU A 36 -8.56 0.39 -11.13
C GLU A 36 -7.74 1.23 -12.10
N ILE A 37 -8.33 2.25 -12.72
CA ILE A 37 -7.62 3.11 -13.68
C ILE A 37 -6.69 4.10 -12.97
N THR A 38 -7.17 4.73 -11.89
CA THR A 38 -6.43 5.84 -11.26
C THR A 38 -5.32 5.37 -10.33
N THR A 39 -5.42 4.17 -9.75
CA THR A 39 -4.40 3.69 -8.81
C THR A 39 -3.04 3.46 -9.46
N PRO A 40 -2.91 2.77 -10.60
CA PRO A 40 -1.62 2.61 -11.28
C PRO A 40 -0.98 3.95 -11.66
N ILE A 41 -1.78 4.92 -12.10
CA ILE A 41 -1.31 6.29 -12.41
C ILE A 41 -0.73 6.94 -11.15
N ARG A 42 -1.48 6.93 -10.04
CA ARG A 42 -1.03 7.51 -8.76
C ARG A 42 0.22 6.81 -8.23
N LYS A 43 0.36 5.50 -8.43
CA LYS A 43 1.58 4.75 -8.09
C LYS A 43 2.77 5.20 -8.93
N LYS A 44 2.58 5.35 -10.24
CA LYS A 44 3.64 5.84 -11.15
C LYS A 44 4.10 7.25 -10.79
N MET A 45 3.18 8.11 -10.36
CA MET A 45 3.50 9.48 -9.93
C MET A 45 4.38 9.56 -8.67
N ILE A 46 4.43 8.51 -7.85
CA ILE A 46 5.24 8.48 -6.64
C ILE A 46 6.41 7.51 -6.74
N GLU A 47 6.67 6.87 -7.89
CA GLU A 47 7.59 5.73 -7.99
C GLU A 47 9.02 6.06 -7.54
N GLU A 48 9.53 7.25 -7.88
CA GLU A 48 10.88 7.68 -7.54
C GLU A 48 11.04 7.96 -6.04
N ASP A 49 10.03 8.59 -5.42
CA ASP A 49 10.03 8.97 -4.01
C ASP A 49 9.35 7.93 -3.10
N ALA A 50 8.85 6.82 -3.67
CA ALA A 50 8.06 5.85 -2.95
C ALA A 50 8.88 5.09 -1.92
N ILE A 51 10.15 4.81 -2.21
CA ILE A 51 11.06 4.05 -1.34
C ILE A 51 12.30 4.90 -1.10
N GLN A 52 12.61 5.15 0.15
CA GLN A 52 13.83 5.85 0.53
C GLN A 52 14.64 4.99 1.49
N ILE A 53 15.91 4.77 1.16
CA ILE A 53 16.88 4.06 1.98
C ILE A 53 17.81 5.10 2.61
N TYR A 54 17.78 5.23 3.93
CA TYR A 54 18.58 6.20 4.68
C TYR A 54 19.91 5.64 5.17
N VAL A 55 19.95 4.33 5.45
CA VAL A 55 21.17 3.63 5.85
C VAL A 55 21.37 2.50 4.87
N GLN A 56 22.46 2.51 4.10
CA GLN A 56 22.73 1.46 3.11
C GLN A 56 23.13 0.14 3.78
N PRO A 57 22.96 -1.04 3.14
CA PRO A 57 23.25 -2.32 3.77
C PRO A 57 24.66 -2.44 4.36
N ASP A 58 25.68 -1.96 3.63
CA ASP A 58 27.06 -2.01 4.09
C ASP A 58 27.33 -1.07 5.26
N GLU A 59 26.73 0.13 5.24
CA GLU A 59 26.79 1.06 6.37
C GLU A 59 26.09 0.46 7.60
N TRP A 60 24.92 -0.14 7.41
CA TRP A 60 24.14 -0.79 8.46
C TRP A 60 24.92 -1.92 9.13
N ARG A 61 25.55 -2.81 8.35
CA ARG A 61 26.41 -3.88 8.88
C ARG A 61 27.57 -3.30 9.68
N ARG A 62 28.25 -2.27 9.14
CA ARG A 62 29.36 -1.60 9.83
C ARG A 62 28.92 -0.98 11.16
N LEU A 63 27.79 -0.28 11.19
CA LEU A 63 27.25 0.35 12.41
C LEU A 63 26.87 -0.70 13.48
N ARG A 64 26.44 -1.89 13.05
CA ARG A 64 26.14 -3.01 13.94
C ARG A 64 27.36 -3.87 14.30
N GLY A 65 28.53 -3.61 13.73
CA GLY A 65 29.70 -4.46 13.89
C GLY A 65 29.54 -5.86 13.28
N ILE A 66 28.65 -6.02 12.30
CA ILE A 66 28.42 -7.29 11.60
C ILE A 66 29.52 -7.46 10.55
N THR A 67 30.31 -8.52 10.69
CA THR A 67 31.39 -8.88 9.76
C THR A 67 31.00 -9.99 8.79
N SER A 68 29.93 -10.74 9.09
CA SER A 68 29.39 -11.77 8.20
C SER A 68 28.52 -11.16 7.11
N VAL A 69 28.65 -11.69 5.89
CA VAL A 69 27.74 -11.39 4.78
C VAL A 69 26.73 -12.53 4.70
N ALA A 70 25.45 -12.19 4.56
CA ALA A 70 24.43 -13.19 4.34
C ALA A 70 24.75 -14.06 3.12
N THR A 71 24.67 -15.37 3.29
CA THR A 71 24.84 -16.33 2.21
C THR A 71 23.47 -16.73 1.66
N ALA A 72 23.44 -17.50 0.57
CA ALA A 72 22.20 -18.08 0.05
C ALA A 72 21.46 -18.98 1.07
N SER A 73 22.14 -19.42 2.14
CA SER A 73 21.56 -20.22 3.22
C SER A 73 21.10 -19.39 4.43
N THR A 74 21.37 -18.07 4.47
CA THR A 74 20.89 -17.21 5.55
C THR A 74 19.38 -17.02 5.41
N PRO A 75 18.57 -17.36 6.45
CA PRO A 75 17.14 -17.15 6.39
C PRO A 75 16.79 -15.67 6.13
N PRO A 76 15.74 -15.39 5.35
CA PRO A 76 15.25 -14.02 5.15
C PRO A 76 14.70 -13.45 6.45
N LEU A 77 14.48 -12.12 6.49
CA LEU A 77 13.76 -11.50 7.59
C LEU A 77 12.31 -12.00 7.67
N GLU A 78 11.86 -12.25 8.89
CA GLU A 78 10.52 -12.69 9.23
C GLU A 78 9.85 -11.64 10.12
N TRP A 79 8.65 -11.21 9.75
CA TRP A 79 7.97 -10.13 10.45
C TRP A 79 6.90 -10.70 11.36
N TYR A 80 7.09 -10.53 12.66
CA TYR A 80 6.15 -10.95 13.69
C TYR A 80 5.45 -9.74 14.27
N PHE A 81 4.20 -9.91 14.71
CA PHE A 81 3.56 -8.84 15.45
C PHE A 81 4.28 -8.62 16.77
N LEU A 82 4.38 -7.36 17.20
CA LEU A 82 5.08 -7.03 18.44
C LEU A 82 4.52 -7.76 19.66
N TRP A 83 3.21 -7.99 19.70
CA TRP A 83 2.56 -8.73 20.79
C TRP A 83 2.87 -10.23 20.79
N GLU A 84 3.34 -10.80 19.67
CA GLU A 84 3.75 -12.21 19.62
C GLU A 84 5.16 -12.42 20.21
N VAL A 85 5.89 -11.32 20.39
CA VAL A 85 7.25 -11.30 20.93
C VAL A 85 7.19 -10.65 22.32
N GLU A 86 6.40 -11.25 23.23
CA GLU A 86 6.05 -10.71 24.56
C GLU A 86 7.24 -10.34 25.48
N HIS A 87 8.47 -10.66 25.09
CA HIS A 87 9.68 -10.54 25.94
C HIS A 87 10.89 -9.99 25.18
N SER A 88 10.68 -9.06 24.24
CA SER A 88 11.81 -8.37 23.61
C SER A 88 12.51 -7.47 24.63
N ASP A 89 13.72 -7.84 25.07
CA ASP A 89 14.61 -7.06 25.99
C ASP A 89 15.08 -5.70 25.42
N ILE A 90 14.52 -5.29 24.30
CA ILE A 90 15.02 -4.19 23.49
C ILE A 90 14.15 -2.98 23.75
N MET A 91 14.79 -1.89 24.16
CA MET A 91 14.10 -0.63 24.30
C MET A 91 13.92 0.04 22.94
N PHE A 92 12.68 0.34 22.58
CA PHE A 92 12.34 1.09 21.38
C PHE A 92 11.17 2.04 21.66
N PRO A 93 11.09 3.17 20.93
CA PRO A 93 9.96 4.09 21.08
C PRO A 93 8.69 3.46 20.51
N GLN A 94 7.56 3.48 21.24
CA GLN A 94 6.30 2.96 20.69
C GLN A 94 5.80 3.79 19.50
N THR A 95 6.17 5.07 19.46
CA THR A 95 5.82 5.98 18.38
C THR A 95 7.03 6.79 17.92
N ILE A 96 7.11 7.06 16.61
CA ILE A 96 8.15 7.90 16.00
C ILE A 96 7.46 8.99 15.18
N VAL A 97 7.91 10.23 15.35
CA VAL A 97 7.51 11.34 14.47
C VAL A 97 8.56 11.50 13.37
N PHE A 98 8.14 11.39 12.13
CA PHE A 98 9.01 11.54 10.97
C PHE A 98 8.25 12.24 9.86
N GLU A 99 8.85 13.25 9.23
CA GLU A 99 8.23 14.06 8.16
C GLU A 99 6.80 14.54 8.52
N ASN A 100 6.63 15.04 9.75
CA ASN A 100 5.36 15.51 10.31
C ASN A 100 4.25 14.45 10.42
N ARG A 101 4.61 13.15 10.45
CA ARG A 101 3.67 12.03 10.61
C ARG A 101 4.01 11.20 11.84
N VAL A 102 2.98 10.68 12.51
CA VAL A 102 3.14 9.82 13.69
C VAL A 102 3.05 8.36 13.26
N TYR A 103 4.13 7.61 13.47
CA TYR A 103 4.21 6.19 13.16
C TYR A 103 4.15 5.36 14.43
N ASN A 104 3.43 4.24 14.41
CA ASN A 104 3.30 3.32 15.54
C ASN A 104 4.05 2.03 15.24
N ALA A 105 4.80 1.53 16.21
CA ALA A 105 5.47 0.25 16.09
C ALA A 105 4.42 -0.87 15.96
N ARG A 106 4.59 -1.78 14.99
CA ARG A 106 3.63 -2.88 14.75
C ARG A 106 4.27 -4.24 14.65
N PHE A 107 5.37 -4.33 13.93
CA PHE A 107 6.05 -5.59 13.68
C PHE A 107 7.52 -5.49 14.05
N ILE A 108 8.11 -6.64 14.30
CA ILE A 108 9.52 -6.81 14.57
C ILE A 108 10.05 -8.03 13.84
N ASP A 109 11.27 -7.93 13.33
CA ASP A 109 12.03 -9.12 12.97
C ASP A 109 12.78 -9.64 14.21
N PRO A 110 12.49 -10.86 14.72
CA PRO A 110 13.00 -11.31 16.00
C PRO A 110 14.50 -11.60 15.98
N LYS A 111 15.11 -11.76 14.80
CA LYS A 111 16.54 -12.06 14.64
C LYS A 111 17.38 -10.78 14.64
N THR A 112 17.05 -9.87 13.74
CA THR A 112 17.74 -8.59 13.54
C THR A 112 17.20 -7.50 14.42
N LYS A 113 16.00 -7.65 14.98
CA LYS A 113 15.34 -6.68 15.86
C LYS A 113 14.98 -5.37 15.16
N ILE A 114 14.97 -5.37 13.82
CA ILE A 114 14.45 -4.24 13.04
C ILE A 114 12.94 -4.17 13.28
N LEU A 115 12.45 -2.96 13.54
CA LEU A 115 11.06 -2.65 13.79
C LEU A 115 10.42 -2.07 12.54
N LEU A 116 9.19 -2.49 12.26
CA LEU A 116 8.33 -1.89 11.26
C LEU A 116 7.25 -1.07 11.95
N TYR A 117 7.24 0.21 11.66
CA TYR A 117 6.22 1.14 12.07
C TYR A 117 5.29 1.45 10.90
N ASN A 118 4.02 1.70 11.19
CA ASN A 118 3.06 2.19 10.22
C ASN A 118 2.38 3.47 10.70
N ASN A 119 2.02 4.31 9.75
CA ASN A 119 1.12 5.43 9.99
C ASN A 119 -0.29 5.00 9.54
N ASP A 120 -1.24 5.00 10.47
CA ASP A 120 -2.64 4.67 10.21
C ASP A 120 -3.50 5.94 10.25
N GLU A 121 -3.06 6.98 9.54
CA GLU A 121 -3.84 8.21 9.43
C GLU A 121 -5.00 8.04 8.45
N THR A 122 -6.12 7.62 9.03
CA THR A 122 -7.44 7.65 8.38
C THR A 122 -7.84 9.02 7.83
N LYS A 123 -7.19 10.10 8.30
CA LYS A 123 -7.44 11.49 7.92
C LYS A 123 -7.02 11.83 6.48
N GLU A 124 -6.12 11.05 5.87
CA GLU A 124 -5.65 11.31 4.50
C GLU A 124 -6.54 10.69 3.42
N ARG A 125 -7.63 10.05 3.81
CA ARG A 125 -8.58 9.40 2.91
C ARG A 125 -9.37 10.46 2.13
N LYS A 126 -9.06 10.63 0.85
CA LYS A 126 -9.84 11.47 -0.07
C LYS A 126 -10.98 10.65 -0.66
N ARG A 127 -12.16 11.26 -0.84
CA ARG A 127 -13.32 10.61 -1.47
C ARG A 127 -13.63 11.26 -2.81
N PHE A 128 -13.85 10.45 -3.84
CA PHE A 128 -14.24 10.93 -5.15
C PHE A 128 -14.97 9.82 -5.93
N GLY A 129 -16.11 10.14 -6.53
CA GLY A 129 -16.86 9.19 -7.36
C GLY A 129 -17.23 7.88 -6.65
N GLY A 130 -17.48 7.92 -5.33
CA GLY A 130 -17.72 6.72 -4.51
C GLY A 130 -16.47 5.95 -4.10
N CYS A 131 -15.29 6.28 -4.63
CA CYS A 131 -14.01 5.71 -4.25
C CYS A 131 -13.42 6.40 -3.01
N ILE A 132 -12.59 5.66 -2.26
CA ILE A 132 -11.72 6.21 -1.24
C ILE A 132 -10.27 6.05 -1.72
N PHE A 133 -9.56 7.16 -1.81
CA PHE A 133 -8.15 7.21 -2.16
C PHE A 133 -7.33 7.47 -0.91
N ALA A 134 -6.31 6.65 -0.69
CA ALA A 134 -5.50 6.72 0.52
C ALA A 134 -4.02 6.44 0.22
N SER A 135 -3.19 6.72 1.22
CA SER A 135 -1.78 6.36 1.26
C SER A 135 -1.52 5.51 2.50
N ARG A 136 -0.55 4.59 2.39
CA ARG A 136 0.05 3.90 3.54
C ARG A 136 1.49 4.33 3.64
N TYR A 137 1.95 4.58 4.85
CA TYR A 137 3.35 4.90 5.11
C TYR A 137 3.92 3.91 6.10
N TYR A 138 5.12 3.43 5.80
CA TYR A 138 5.85 2.51 6.64
C TYR A 138 7.26 3.05 6.90
N LEU A 139 7.75 2.81 8.11
CA LEU A 139 9.12 3.10 8.51
C LEU A 139 9.78 1.86 9.06
N TYR A 140 11.00 1.61 8.62
CA TYR A 140 11.87 0.58 9.15
C TYR A 140 12.90 1.25 10.06
N TYR A 141 12.91 0.87 11.32
CA TYR A 141 13.76 1.48 12.34
C TYR A 141 14.60 0.42 13.02
N ASP A 142 15.86 0.76 13.24
CA ASP A 142 16.81 -0.06 13.95
C ASP A 142 17.01 0.45 15.38
N PRO A 143 16.58 -0.29 16.41
CA PRO A 143 16.76 0.13 17.79
C PRO A 143 18.20 -0.01 18.28
N LEU A 144 19.05 -0.83 17.65
CA LEU A 144 20.43 -1.07 18.11
C LEU A 144 21.38 0.06 17.70
N ILE A 145 21.14 0.67 16.54
CA ILE A 145 21.93 1.82 16.04
C ILE A 145 21.15 3.13 16.13
N HIS A 146 19.92 3.10 16.65
CA HIS A 146 19.02 4.25 16.79
C HIS A 146 18.81 5.05 15.49
N LYS A 147 18.63 4.36 14.36
CA LYS A 147 18.43 5.00 13.04
C LYS A 147 17.19 4.45 12.33
N ILE A 148 16.52 5.34 11.60
CA ILE A 148 15.58 4.94 10.55
C ILE A 148 16.42 4.38 9.40
N ILE A 149 16.15 3.15 8.99
CA ILE A 149 16.83 2.47 7.88
C ILE A 149 16.19 2.83 6.55
N ALA A 150 14.86 2.78 6.50
CA ALA A 150 14.12 2.99 5.26
C ALA A 150 12.70 3.50 5.54
N SER A 151 12.13 4.22 4.57
CA SER A 151 10.72 4.58 4.52
C SER A 151 10.11 4.11 3.21
N VAL A 152 8.82 3.78 3.26
CA VAL A 152 8.06 3.52 2.04
C VAL A 152 6.67 4.13 2.10
N ARG A 153 6.24 4.66 0.97
CA ARG A 153 4.90 5.16 0.71
C ARG A 153 4.23 4.30 -0.35
N ASP A 154 3.03 3.84 -0.03
CA ASP A 154 2.12 3.22 -0.97
C ASP A 154 0.86 4.05 -1.13
N VAL A 155 0.22 3.92 -2.29
CA VAL A 155 -1.06 4.52 -2.59
C VAL A 155 -2.02 3.43 -3.06
N PHE A 156 -3.26 3.50 -2.58
CA PHE A 156 -4.30 2.57 -2.95
C PHE A 156 -5.62 3.30 -3.15
N ALA A 157 -6.57 2.58 -3.76
CA ALA A 157 -7.95 2.99 -3.83
C ALA A 157 -8.85 1.88 -3.28
N LEU A 158 -9.93 2.29 -2.62
CA LEU A 158 -11.02 1.42 -2.20
C LEU A 158 -12.26 1.79 -2.98
N SER A 159 -12.90 0.82 -3.62
CA SER A 159 -14.22 0.97 -4.22
C SER A 159 -15.23 0.10 -3.46
N PRO A 160 -16.48 0.50 -3.27
CA PRO A 160 -17.47 -0.33 -2.61
C PRO A 160 -17.61 -1.68 -3.32
N ASN A 161 -17.62 -2.77 -2.55
CA ASN A 161 -17.95 -4.09 -3.07
C ASN A 161 -19.43 -4.37 -2.75
N TYR A 162 -20.28 -4.24 -3.78
CA TYR A 162 -21.71 -4.41 -3.63
C TYR A 162 -22.17 -5.87 -3.57
N LEU A 163 -21.33 -6.83 -4.01
CA LEU A 163 -21.69 -8.25 -4.04
C LEU A 163 -21.37 -8.97 -2.72
N SER A 164 -20.23 -8.66 -2.10
CA SER A 164 -19.80 -9.29 -0.84
C SER A 164 -19.92 -8.38 0.38
N GLY A 165 -20.29 -7.10 0.18
CA GLY A 165 -20.17 -6.07 1.20
C GLY A 165 -18.71 -5.61 1.40
N GLY A 166 -18.54 -4.41 1.96
CA GLY A 166 -17.23 -3.83 2.22
C GLY A 166 -16.64 -3.09 1.02
N TYR A 167 -15.32 -3.22 0.82
CA TYR A 167 -14.57 -2.52 -0.22
C TYR A 167 -13.64 -3.48 -0.98
N ASN A 168 -13.59 -3.33 -2.30
CA ASN A 168 -12.50 -3.83 -3.13
C ASN A 168 -11.32 -2.87 -3.04
N MET A 169 -10.11 -3.42 -2.96
CA MET A 169 -8.88 -2.67 -2.94
C MET A 169 -8.15 -2.84 -4.28
N ALA A 170 -7.95 -1.74 -5.00
CA ALA A 170 -7.04 -1.72 -6.14
C ALA A 170 -5.62 -1.51 -5.59
N ASP A 171 -4.83 -2.58 -5.45
CA ASP A 171 -3.44 -2.52 -4.94
C ASP A 171 -2.50 -3.60 -5.50
N GLU A 172 -3.01 -4.69 -6.10
CA GLU A 172 -2.31 -5.98 -6.14
C GLU A 172 -1.01 -6.03 -6.98
N ASP A 173 -0.88 -5.29 -8.08
CA ASP A 173 0.21 -5.55 -9.03
C ASP A 173 1.53 -4.80 -8.75
N PHE A 174 1.51 -3.73 -7.93
CA PHE A 174 2.67 -2.84 -7.75
C PHE A 174 2.79 -2.30 -6.31
N ASN A 175 2.97 -3.18 -5.33
CA ASN A 175 3.10 -2.78 -3.93
C ASN A 175 4.57 -2.42 -3.59
N ASN A 176 4.86 -1.15 -3.31
CA ASN A 176 6.21 -0.67 -3.00
C ASN A 176 6.71 -1.22 -1.66
N GLN A 177 5.83 -1.36 -0.66
CA GLN A 177 6.16 -2.02 0.60
C GLN A 177 6.61 -3.47 0.35
N SER A 178 5.97 -4.20 -0.56
CA SER A 178 6.41 -5.56 -0.92
C SER A 178 7.81 -5.56 -1.55
N ARG A 179 8.09 -4.60 -2.46
CA ARG A 179 9.42 -4.42 -3.06
C ARG A 179 10.49 -4.11 -2.01
N LEU A 180 10.23 -3.14 -1.13
CA LEU A 180 11.15 -2.77 -0.06
C LEU A 180 11.33 -3.94 0.94
N ARG A 181 10.26 -4.62 1.31
CA ARG A 181 10.33 -5.79 2.20
C ARG A 181 11.24 -6.88 1.63
N LYS A 182 11.13 -7.19 0.33
CA LYS A 182 12.02 -8.16 -0.33
C LYS A 182 13.47 -7.68 -0.32
N PHE A 183 13.71 -6.40 -0.62
CA PHE A 183 15.04 -5.81 -0.55
C PHE A 183 15.64 -5.91 0.86
N LEU A 184 14.87 -5.56 1.90
CA LEU A 184 15.32 -5.67 3.29
C LEU A 184 15.62 -7.12 3.67
N GLN A 185 14.75 -8.06 3.31
CA GLN A 185 14.94 -9.49 3.55
C GLN A 185 16.24 -10.05 2.98
N GLN A 186 16.68 -9.54 1.83
CA GLN A 186 17.90 -9.99 1.15
C GLN A 186 19.17 -9.30 1.65
N ASN A 187 19.07 -8.07 2.16
CA ASN A 187 20.24 -7.24 2.41
C ASN A 187 20.52 -6.94 3.89
N TYR A 188 19.49 -7.00 4.74
CA TYR A 188 19.56 -6.65 6.17
C TYR A 188 19.43 -7.89 7.04
N ASN A 189 20.00 -9.01 6.60
CA ASN A 189 20.14 -10.24 7.36
C ASN A 189 21.63 -10.59 7.53
N PHE A 190 21.92 -11.50 8.45
CA PHE A 190 23.27 -12.00 8.76
C PHE A 190 23.19 -13.36 9.45
#